data_AF-A0A2N5YWZ3-F1
#
_entry.id   AF-A0A2N5YWZ3-F1
#
_cell.length_a   1.000
_cell.length_b   1.000
_cell.length_c   1.000
_cell.angle_alpha   90.00
_cell.angle_beta   90.00
_cell.angle_gamma   90.00
#
_symmetry.space_group_name_H-M   'P 1'
#
loop_
_entity.id
_entity.type
_entity.pdbx_description
1 polymer ?
#
loop_
_entity_poly.entity_id
_entity_poly.type
_entity_poly.pdbx_seq_one_letter_code
_entity_poly.pdbx_strand_id
1 'polypeptide(L)'
;MNNDLNIPGFFYKLINFGVDQNLSYWDLRKAKLLNVIVFSISIILLIFLAINIIQENYFLAISDILLFIFVCIPSWILQFKKKYKLNLFMITSAFVIYTTLLTILKYDVNRQTEHILPAISIMVIFLFDGWKKNLIFLIFPISFFTIRFTVMYQTLGMIEFKSLHIIYLI
;
A
#
# COMPACT_ATOMS: atom_id res chain seq x y z
N MET A 1 27.41 4.82 25.72
CA MET A 1 27.32 4.57 24.26
C MET A 1 26.31 5.55 23.71
N ASN A 2 26.79 6.63 23.08
CA ASN A 2 25.96 7.75 22.67
C ASN A 2 24.94 7.32 21.62
N ASN A 3 23.66 7.51 21.94
CA ASN A 3 22.56 7.52 21.00
C ASN A 3 22.64 8.82 20.21
N ASP A 4 23.56 8.90 19.25
CA ASP A 4 23.44 9.93 18.23
C ASP A 4 22.16 9.62 17.45
N LEU A 5 21.17 10.49 17.58
CA LEU A 5 19.98 10.60 16.75
C LEU A 5 20.38 11.02 15.33
N ASN A 6 21.29 10.26 14.72
CA ASN A 6 21.66 10.40 13.34
C ASN A 6 20.50 9.86 12.51
N ILE A 7 19.94 10.70 11.63
CA ILE A 7 18.88 10.35 10.67
C ILE A 7 19.13 8.97 10.02
N PRO A 8 20.37 8.62 9.59
CA PRO A 8 20.68 7.27 9.09
C PRO A 8 20.40 6.14 10.09
N GLY A 9 20.70 6.34 11.37
CA GLY A 9 20.48 5.36 12.43
C GLY A 9 19.00 5.13 12.73
N PHE A 10 18.16 6.16 12.59
CA PHE A 10 16.71 6.03 12.73
C PHE A 10 16.10 5.18 11.61
N PHE A 11 16.42 5.48 10.35
CA PHE A 11 15.97 4.66 9.22
C PHE A 11 16.49 3.23 9.30
N TYR A 12 17.73 3.03 9.72
CA TYR A 12 18.29 1.70 9.93
C TYR A 12 17.50 0.90 10.98
N LYS A 13 17.11 1.52 12.10
CA LYS A 13 16.27 0.88 13.13
C LYS A 13 14.88 0.52 12.59
N LEU A 14 14.25 1.39 11.81
CA LEU A 14 12.94 1.11 11.20
C LEU A 14 13.01 -0.06 10.21
N ILE A 15 14.01 -0.06 9.32
CA ILE A 15 14.20 -1.12 8.32
C ILE A 15 14.42 -2.48 8.99
N ASN A 16 15.20 -2.52 10.07
CA ASN A 16 15.52 -3.75 10.79
C ASN A 16 14.53 -4.10 11.92
N PHE A 17 13.42 -3.38 12.05
CA PHE A 17 12.42 -3.62 13.10
C PHE A 17 11.89 -5.06 13.05
N GLY A 18 12.10 -5.84 14.12
CA GLY A 18 11.62 -7.22 14.20
C GLY A 18 12.20 -8.17 13.14
N VAL A 19 13.28 -7.80 12.43
CA VAL A 19 13.89 -8.65 11.38
C VAL A 19 14.93 -9.58 12.00
N ASP A 20 14.79 -10.88 11.73
CA ASP A 20 15.81 -11.88 12.05
C ASP A 20 16.93 -11.86 11.00
N GLN A 21 18.17 -11.62 11.44
CA GLN A 21 19.33 -11.54 10.54
C GLN A 21 19.79 -12.92 10.05
N ASN A 22 19.28 -14.02 10.62
CA ASN A 22 19.60 -15.39 10.21
C ASN A 22 18.76 -15.88 9.01
N LEU A 23 17.87 -15.04 8.47
CA LEU A 23 17.07 -15.39 7.29
C LEU A 23 17.93 -15.49 6.02
N SER A 24 17.42 -16.24 5.04
CA SER A 24 17.98 -16.24 3.69
C SER A 24 18.02 -14.82 3.12
N TYR A 25 18.98 -14.51 2.26
CA TYR A 25 19.14 -13.17 1.69
C TYR A 25 17.84 -12.62 1.06
N TRP A 26 17.10 -13.47 0.35
CA TRP A 26 15.84 -13.11 -0.29
C TRP A 26 14.72 -12.83 0.71
N ASP A 27 14.55 -13.67 1.73
CA ASP A 27 13.53 -13.48 2.76
C ASP A 27 13.84 -12.26 3.64
N LEU A 28 15.11 -12.04 3.94
CA LEU A 28 15.60 -10.90 4.70
C LEU A 28 15.32 -9.59 3.95
N ARG A 29 15.55 -9.55 2.63
CA ARG A 29 15.20 -8.41 1.79
C ARG A 29 13.70 -8.11 1.82
N LYS A 30 12.85 -9.15 1.71
CA LYS A 30 11.38 -8.98 1.76
C LYS A 30 10.90 -8.49 3.12
N ALA A 31 11.44 -9.02 4.21
CA ALA A 31 11.09 -8.58 5.56
C ALA A 31 11.47 -7.12 5.81
N LYS A 32 12.66 -6.70 5.36
CA LYS A 32 13.12 -5.30 5.42
C LYS A 32 12.28 -4.38 4.54
N LEU A 33 11.98 -4.80 3.32
CA LEU A 33 11.12 -4.04 2.41
C LEU A 33 9.73 -3.87 3.02
N LEU A 34 9.15 -4.94 3.58
CA LEU A 34 7.86 -4.87 4.22
C LEU A 34 7.82 -3.84 5.36
N ASN A 35 8.90 -3.72 6.14
CA ASN A 35 9.02 -2.64 7.14
C ASN A 35 8.99 -1.26 6.49
N VAL A 36 9.78 -1.03 5.45
CA VAL A 36 9.78 0.26 4.72
C VAL A 36 8.37 0.60 4.26
N ILE A 37 7.69 -0.36 3.64
CA ILE A 37 6.32 -0.21 3.15
C ILE A 37 5.37 0.18 4.27
N VAL A 38 5.35 -0.60 5.35
CA VAL A 38 4.39 -0.42 6.44
C VAL A 38 4.64 0.92 7.15
N PHE A 39 5.90 1.26 7.43
CA PHE A 39 6.23 2.55 8.06
C PHE A 39 5.92 3.73 7.14
N SER A 40 6.19 3.64 5.84
CA SER A 40 5.80 4.68 4.88
C SER A 40 4.29 4.89 4.84
N ILE A 41 3.51 3.79 4.79
CA ILE A 41 2.04 3.87 4.83
C ILE A 41 1.58 4.49 6.15
N SER A 42 2.14 4.08 7.29
CA SER A 42 1.80 4.64 8.60
C SER A 42 2.01 6.15 8.64
N ILE A 43 3.12 6.65 8.10
CA ILE A 43 3.39 8.09 8.04
C ILE A 43 2.38 8.80 7.14
N ILE A 44 2.10 8.25 5.95
CA ILE A 44 1.13 8.82 5.01
C ILE A 44 -0.27 8.87 5.64
N LEU A 45 -0.72 7.80 6.28
CA LEU A 45 -2.02 7.74 6.95
C LEU A 45 -2.13 8.77 8.08
N LEU A 46 -1.05 8.99 8.85
CA LEU A 46 -1.05 10.02 9.90
C LEU A 46 -1.13 11.44 9.31
N ILE A 47 -0.45 11.70 8.19
CA ILE A 47 -0.53 12.98 7.48
C ILE A 47 -1.95 13.19 6.92
N PHE A 48 -2.52 12.17 6.26
CA PHE A 48 -3.88 12.24 5.72
C PHE A 48 -4.93 12.38 6.80
N LEU A 49 -4.78 11.69 7.93
CA LEU A 49 -5.64 11.86 9.09
C LEU A 49 -5.66 13.32 9.56
N ALA A 50 -4.48 13.95 9.70
CA ALA A 50 -4.39 15.36 10.09
C ALA A 50 -5.05 16.29 9.07
N ILE A 51 -4.79 16.07 7.77
CA ILE A 51 -5.41 16.85 6.69
C ILE A 51 -6.94 16.69 6.69
N ASN A 52 -7.44 15.46 6.82
CA ASN A 52 -8.86 15.16 6.82
C ASN A 52 -9.58 15.74 8.03
N ILE A 53 -8.93 15.77 9.21
CA ILE A 53 -9.46 16.47 10.38
C ILE A 53 -9.52 17.98 10.14
N ILE A 54 -8.47 18.60 9.57
CA ILE A 54 -8.44 20.04 9.25
C ILE A 54 -9.52 20.41 8.22
N GLN A 55 -9.79 19.53 7.25
CA GLN A 55 -10.80 19.73 6.22
C GLN A 55 -12.20 19.29 6.63
N GLU A 56 -12.42 18.91 7.90
CA GLU A 56 -13.70 18.42 8.43
C GLU A 56 -14.27 17.19 7.68
N ASN A 57 -13.40 16.46 6.96
CA ASN A 57 -13.72 15.24 6.24
C ASN A 57 -13.66 14.03 7.19
N TYR A 58 -14.52 14.00 8.20
CA TYR A 58 -14.49 13.00 9.27
C TYR A 58 -14.64 11.55 8.78
N PHE A 59 -15.37 11.32 7.68
CA PHE A 59 -15.49 9.98 7.11
C PHE A 59 -14.14 9.42 6.65
N LEU A 60 -13.33 10.24 5.96
CA LEU A 60 -11.99 9.86 5.52
C LEU A 60 -11.03 9.73 6.69
N ALA A 61 -11.11 10.64 7.67
CA ALA A 61 -10.33 10.55 8.90
C ALA A 61 -10.58 9.24 9.66
N ILE A 62 -11.85 8.80 9.77
CA ILE A 62 -12.20 7.51 10.37
C ILE A 62 -11.63 6.36 9.53
N SER A 63 -11.71 6.44 8.20
CA SER A 63 -11.12 5.44 7.31
C SER A 63 -9.61 5.30 7.53
N ASP A 64 -8.88 6.41 7.64
CA ASP A 64 -7.44 6.43 7.90
C ASP A 64 -7.10 5.77 9.24
N ILE A 65 -7.87 6.07 10.30
CA ILE A 65 -7.72 5.45 11.62
C ILE A 65 -7.94 3.93 11.53
N LEU A 66 -9.01 3.50 10.86
CA LEU A 66 -9.32 2.08 10.70
C LEU A 66 -8.19 1.36 9.94
N LEU A 67 -7.67 1.94 8.85
CA LEU A 67 -6.56 1.36 8.11
C LEU A 67 -5.29 1.27 8.97
N PHE A 68 -5.00 2.31 9.74
CA PHE A 68 -3.86 2.29 10.65
C PHE A 68 -3.99 1.16 11.68
N ILE A 69 -5.17 1.03 12.30
CA ILE A 69 -5.43 0.03 13.34
C ILE A 69 -5.49 -1.39 12.78
N PHE A 70 -6.09 -1.60 11.61
CA PHE A 70 -6.30 -2.94 11.06
C PHE A 70 -5.21 -3.42 10.11
N VAL A 71 -4.32 -2.53 9.64
CA VAL A 71 -3.24 -2.88 8.72
C VAL A 71 -1.87 -2.63 9.36
N CYS A 72 -1.57 -1.41 9.79
CA CYS A 72 -0.24 -1.05 10.30
C CYS A 72 0.08 -1.72 11.63
N ILE A 73 -0.83 -1.62 12.62
CA ILE A 73 -0.60 -2.19 13.96
C ILE A 73 -0.42 -3.73 13.91
N PRO A 74 -1.34 -4.50 13.27
CA PRO A 74 -1.15 -5.94 13.10
C PRO A 74 0.14 -6.28 12.37
N SER A 75 0.54 -5.47 11.40
CA SER A 75 1.79 -5.71 10.67
C SER A 75 3.02 -5.57 11.56
N TRP A 76 3.08 -4.53 12.40
CA TRP A 76 4.15 -4.40 13.38
C TRP A 76 4.19 -5.58 14.36
N ILE A 77 3.03 -6.05 14.82
CA ILE A 77 2.92 -7.20 15.71
C ILE A 77 3.40 -8.48 15.01
N LEU A 78 2.98 -8.72 13.76
CA LEU A 78 3.40 -9.88 12.98
C LEU A 78 4.89 -9.86 12.66
N GLN A 79 5.43 -8.68 12.38
CA GLN A 79 6.86 -8.47 12.17
C GLN A 79 7.65 -8.80 13.43
N PHE A 80 7.23 -8.27 14.58
CA PHE A 80 7.87 -8.55 15.86
C PHE A 80 7.81 -10.04 16.22
N LYS A 81 6.70 -10.72 15.91
CA LYS A 81 6.53 -12.17 16.07
C LYS A 81 7.22 -13.01 14.98
N LYS A 82 8.01 -12.40 14.10
CA LYS A 82 8.74 -13.05 12.99
C LYS A 82 7.83 -13.83 12.01
N LYS A 83 6.55 -13.49 11.92
CA LYS A 83 5.58 -14.13 11.01
C LYS A 83 5.53 -13.42 9.65
N TYR A 84 6.68 -13.33 8.98
CA TYR A 84 6.87 -12.49 7.78
C TYR A 84 5.97 -12.89 6.60
N LYS A 85 5.77 -14.19 6.35
CA LYS A 85 4.92 -14.67 5.23
C LYS A 85 3.45 -14.29 5.42
N LEU A 86 2.96 -14.40 6.67
CA LEU A 86 1.59 -13.99 7.01
C LEU A 86 1.44 -12.47 6.90
N ASN A 87 2.46 -11.73 7.36
CA ASN A 87 2.48 -10.28 7.25
C ASN A 87 2.41 -9.81 5.79
N LEU A 88 3.22 -10.42 4.93
CA LEU A 88 3.24 -10.15 3.49
C LEU A 88 1.88 -10.40 2.84
N PHE A 89 1.23 -11.51 3.18
CA PHE A 89 -0.11 -11.82 2.68
C PHE A 89 -1.15 -10.80 3.15
N MET A 90 -1.13 -10.45 4.44
CA MET A 90 -2.05 -9.49 5.05
C MET A 90 -1.91 -8.09 4.45
N ILE A 91 -0.69 -7.58 4.28
CA ILE A 91 -0.46 -6.27 3.66
C ILE A 91 -0.95 -6.27 2.22
N THR A 92 -0.67 -7.34 1.47
CA THR A 92 -1.08 -7.44 0.06
C THR A 92 -2.61 -7.51 -0.07
N SER A 93 -3.29 -8.29 0.78
CA SER A 93 -4.75 -8.38 0.77
C SER A 93 -5.41 -7.08 1.22
N ALA A 94 -4.86 -6.41 2.24
CA ALA A 94 -5.35 -5.12 2.71
C ALA A 94 -5.30 -4.06 1.60
N PHE A 95 -4.23 -4.05 0.79
CA PHE A 95 -4.15 -3.17 -0.37
C PHE A 95 -5.27 -3.43 -1.38
N VAL A 96 -5.49 -4.69 -1.76
CA VAL A 96 -6.55 -5.06 -2.72
C VAL A 96 -7.93 -4.65 -2.20
N ILE A 97 -8.21 -4.94 -0.92
CA ILE A 97 -9.48 -4.58 -0.26
C ILE A 97 -9.66 -3.07 -0.23
N TYR A 98 -8.63 -2.31 0.15
CA TYR A 98 -8.69 -0.85 0.22
C TYR A 98 -8.94 -0.22 -1.14
N THR A 99 -8.22 -0.66 -2.18
CA THR A 99 -8.45 -0.17 -3.56
C THR A 99 -9.87 -0.49 -4.04
N THR A 100 -10.41 -1.65 -3.68
CA THR A 100 -11.77 -2.06 -4.04
C THR A 100 -12.82 -1.22 -3.31
N LEU A 101 -12.65 -0.99 -2.00
CA LEU A 101 -13.55 -0.18 -1.18
C LEU A 101 -13.60 1.28 -1.64
N LEU A 102 -12.44 1.90 -1.86
CA LEU A 102 -12.37 3.28 -2.39
C LEU A 102 -13.10 3.43 -3.72
N THR A 103 -13.03 2.40 -4.56
CA THR A 103 -13.72 2.39 -5.85
C THR A 103 -15.24 2.33 -5.67
N ILE A 104 -15.73 1.37 -4.87
CA ILE A 104 -17.17 1.17 -4.67
C ILE A 104 -17.82 2.40 -4.05
N LEU A 105 -17.11 3.06 -3.13
CA LEU A 105 -17.62 4.24 -2.45
C LEU A 105 -17.59 5.51 -3.32
N LYS A 106 -17.14 5.41 -4.59
CA LYS A 106 -16.98 6.54 -5.54
C LYS A 106 -16.17 7.71 -4.98
N TYR A 107 -15.46 7.51 -3.86
CA TYR A 107 -15.14 8.61 -2.97
C TYR A 107 -13.99 9.48 -3.48
N ASP A 108 -13.11 8.97 -4.34
CA ASP A 108 -12.12 9.82 -5.02
C ASP A 108 -11.42 9.19 -6.22
N VAL A 109 -12.20 8.68 -7.19
CA VAL A 109 -11.64 8.00 -8.38
C VAL A 109 -10.78 8.94 -9.23
N ASN A 110 -10.90 10.26 -9.07
CA ASN A 110 -10.20 11.24 -9.90
C ASN A 110 -8.95 11.87 -9.27
N ARG A 111 -8.60 11.61 -8.00
CA ARG A 111 -7.43 12.27 -7.37
C ARG A 111 -6.42 11.35 -6.68
N GLN A 112 -6.85 10.31 -5.98
CA GLN A 112 -5.92 9.53 -5.14
C GLN A 112 -5.74 8.09 -5.59
N THR A 113 -6.84 7.42 -5.96
CA THR A 113 -6.81 5.98 -6.28
C THR A 113 -5.95 5.72 -7.53
N GLU A 114 -5.97 6.62 -8.51
CA GLU A 114 -5.23 6.45 -9.77
C GLU A 114 -3.71 6.47 -9.62
N HIS A 115 -3.19 7.26 -8.69
CA HIS A 115 -1.74 7.36 -8.47
C HIS A 115 -1.23 6.27 -7.51
N ILE A 116 -2.11 5.75 -6.65
CA ILE A 116 -1.78 4.74 -5.65
C ILE A 116 -1.68 3.34 -6.29
N LEU A 117 -2.57 2.99 -7.24
CA LEU A 117 -2.58 1.67 -7.88
C LEU A 117 -1.28 1.29 -8.63
N PRO A 118 -0.67 2.17 -9.45
CA PRO A 118 0.60 1.89 -10.11
C PRO A 118 1.76 1.71 -9.11
N ALA A 119 1.81 2.52 -8.06
CA ALA A 119 2.84 2.41 -7.03
C ALA A 119 2.76 1.07 -6.27
N ILE A 120 1.54 0.60 -5.99
CA ILE A 120 1.32 -0.71 -5.36
C ILE A 120 1.72 -1.86 -6.30
N SER A 121 1.45 -1.72 -7.60
CA SER A 121 1.84 -2.72 -8.62
C SER A 121 3.35 -2.96 -8.61
N ILE A 122 4.14 -1.88 -8.49
CA ILE A 122 5.61 -1.95 -8.43
C ILE A 122 6.06 -2.60 -7.12
N MET A 123 5.43 -2.30 -5.98
CA MET A 123 5.78 -2.91 -4.68
C MET A 123 5.59 -4.43 -4.68
N VAL A 124 4.52 -4.92 -5.32
CA VAL A 124 4.24 -6.35 -5.46
C VAL A 124 5.36 -7.09 -6.18
N ILE A 125 5.97 -6.48 -7.20
CA ILE A 125 7.09 -7.06 -7.95
C ILE A 125 8.27 -7.39 -7.02
N PHE A 126 8.49 -6.56 -5.99
CA PHE A 126 9.61 -6.74 -5.06
C PHE A 126 9.29 -7.63 -3.85
N LEU A 127 8.01 -7.87 -3.57
CA LEU A 127 7.55 -8.67 -2.43
C LEU A 127 7.33 -10.15 -2.77
N PHE A 128 7.01 -10.47 -4.02
CA PHE A 128 6.69 -11.83 -4.46
C PHE A 128 7.69 -12.36 -5.49
N ASP A 129 7.98 -13.67 -5.41
CA ASP A 129 8.87 -14.35 -6.36
C ASP A 129 8.09 -15.25 -7.32
N GLY A 130 8.69 -15.54 -8.48
CA GLY A 130 8.19 -16.49 -9.47
C GLY A 130 6.88 -16.05 -10.11
N TRP A 131 6.04 -17.03 -10.47
CA TRP A 131 4.77 -16.78 -11.15
C TRP A 131 3.76 -15.95 -10.33
N LYS A 132 3.84 -16.02 -9.00
CA LYS A 132 3.00 -15.25 -8.08
C LYS A 132 3.20 -13.74 -8.26
N LYS A 133 4.44 -13.33 -8.55
CA LYS A 133 4.77 -11.94 -8.87
C LYS A 133 3.97 -11.44 -10.07
N ASN A 134 3.99 -12.22 -11.14
CA ASN A 134 3.33 -11.85 -12.40
C ASN A 134 1.80 -11.86 -12.25
N LEU A 135 1.26 -12.81 -11.48
CA LEU A 135 -0.18 -12.92 -11.25
C LEU A 135 -0.70 -11.73 -10.43
N ILE A 136 -0.05 -11.40 -9.31
CA ILE A 136 -0.46 -10.26 -8.50
C ILE A 136 -0.19 -8.95 -9.26
N PHE A 137 0.94 -8.85 -9.98
CA PHE A 137 1.21 -7.70 -10.83
C PHE A 137 0.15 -7.51 -11.90
N LEU A 138 -0.40 -8.56 -12.52
CA LEU A 138 -1.48 -8.46 -13.51
C LEU A 138 -2.82 -8.07 -12.89
N ILE A 139 -3.10 -8.51 -11.66
CA ILE A 139 -4.35 -8.16 -10.97
C ILE A 139 -4.45 -6.65 -10.79
N PHE A 140 -3.37 -5.94 -10.46
CA PHE A 140 -3.42 -4.50 -10.22
C PHE A 140 -3.80 -3.61 -11.43
N PRO A 141 -3.19 -3.73 -12.63
CA PRO A 141 -3.62 -3.00 -13.82
C PRO A 141 -5.01 -3.45 -14.27
N ILE A 142 -5.36 -4.73 -14.16
CA ILE A 142 -6.73 -5.19 -14.47
C ILE A 142 -7.73 -4.52 -13.52
N SER A 143 -7.44 -4.50 -12.22
CA SER A 143 -8.25 -3.78 -11.24
C SER A 143 -8.32 -2.30 -11.57
N PHE A 144 -7.19 -1.63 -11.87
CA PHE A 144 -7.16 -0.22 -12.26
C PHE A 144 -8.07 0.09 -13.46
N PHE A 145 -7.94 -0.65 -14.56
CA PHE A 145 -8.77 -0.45 -15.75
C PHE A 145 -10.24 -0.76 -15.48
N THR A 146 -10.52 -1.83 -14.73
CA THR A 146 -11.89 -2.18 -14.34
C THR A 146 -12.54 -1.07 -13.53
N ILE A 147 -11.82 -0.56 -12.53
CA ILE A 147 -12.24 0.56 -11.68
C ILE A 147 -12.53 1.80 -12.53
N ARG A 148 -11.57 2.19 -13.39
CA ARG A 148 -11.68 3.41 -14.19
C ARG A 148 -12.82 3.33 -15.19
N PHE A 149 -12.94 2.23 -15.94
CA PHE A 149 -14.00 2.07 -16.94
C PHE A 149 -15.38 1.96 -16.31
N THR A 150 -15.51 1.29 -15.16
CA THR A 150 -16.78 1.24 -14.42
C THR A 150 -17.22 2.63 -14.00
N VAL A 151 -16.28 3.44 -13.49
CA VAL A 151 -16.58 4.80 -13.03
C VAL A 151 -16.90 5.72 -14.20
N MET A 152 -16.13 5.66 -15.28
CA MET A 152 -16.42 6.42 -16.52
C MET A 152 -17.80 6.07 -17.06
N TYR A 153 -18.16 4.79 -17.11
CA TYR A 153 -19.48 4.37 -17.57
C TYR A 153 -20.60 4.92 -16.66
N GLN A 154 -20.40 4.89 -15.34
CA GLN A 154 -21.38 5.41 -14.39
C GLN A 154 -21.49 6.94 -14.36
N THR A 155 -20.47 7.68 -14.80
CA THR A 155 -20.46 9.16 -14.76
C THR A 155 -20.74 9.80 -16.11
N LEU A 156 -20.21 9.23 -17.19
CA LEU A 156 -20.28 9.78 -18.55
C LEU A 156 -21.25 8.99 -19.44
N GLY A 157 -21.73 7.83 -18.99
CA GLY A 157 -22.55 6.91 -19.80
C GLY A 157 -21.78 6.21 -20.92
N MET A 158 -20.46 6.45 -21.03
CA MET A 158 -19.60 5.90 -22.07
C MET A 158 -18.15 5.72 -21.56
N ILE A 159 -17.43 4.81 -22.21
CA ILE A 159 -16.00 4.58 -21.96
C ILE A 159 -15.22 5.36 -23.02
N GLU A 160 -14.34 6.26 -22.58
CA GLU A 160 -13.49 7.08 -23.45
C GLU A 160 -12.01 6.77 -23.17
N PHE A 161 -11.31 6.24 -24.17
CA PHE A 161 -9.89 5.91 -24.05
C PHE A 161 -9.02 7.15 -24.21
N LYS A 162 -8.66 7.77 -23.09
CA LYS A 162 -7.66 8.86 -23.02
C LYS A 162 -6.22 8.34 -23.05
N SER A 163 -5.29 9.17 -23.53
CA SER A 163 -3.85 8.84 -23.66
C SER A 163 -3.18 8.39 -22.35
N LEU A 164 -3.65 8.90 -21.21
CA LEU A 164 -3.21 8.48 -19.87
C LEU A 164 -3.43 6.98 -19.63
N HIS A 165 -4.52 6.40 -20.14
CA HIS A 165 -4.81 4.97 -20.00
C HIS A 165 -3.81 4.10 -20.79
N ILE A 166 -3.28 4.61 -21.89
CA ILE A 166 -2.27 3.93 -22.72
C ILE A 166 -0.91 3.98 -22.02
N ILE A 167 -0.57 5.12 -21.39
CA ILE A 167 0.66 5.26 -20.59
C ILE A 167 0.69 4.29 -19.41
N TYR A 168 -0.45 4.03 -18.76
CA TYR A 168 -0.53 3.03 -17.67
C TYR A 168 -0.50 1.57 -18.15
N LEU A 169 -0.63 1.33 -19.46
CA LEU A 169 -0.60 0.00 -20.08
C LEU A 169 0.81 -0.41 -20.53
N ILE A 170 1.70 0.57 -20.72
CA ILE A 170 3.12 0.43 -21.11
C ILE A 170 3.98 0.31 -19.86
#